data_AF-A0A416TN73-F1
#
_entry.id   AF-A0A416TN73-F1
#
_cell.length_a   1.000
_cell.length_b   1.000
_cell.length_c   1.000
_cell.angle_alpha   90.00
_cell.angle_beta   90.00
_cell.angle_gamma   90.00
#
_symmetry.space_group_name_H-M   'P 1'
#
loop_
_entity.id
_entity.type
_entity.pdbx_description
1 polymer ?
#
loop_
_entity_poly.entity_id
_entity_poly.type
_entity_poly.pdbx_seq_one_letter_code
_entity_poly.pdbx_strand_id
1 'polypeptide(L)'
;MKKLFAQIVKFGIVGFISFGIDYVTGLIVLNLVMALTSSSYFEAASLIGSVAGFTVSVIANYILSFKFVFERKEDMNKKVEFITFVVLSLIGMLLNSFLIWIVVGPIYGGNVALQQNIGHNLIYTIAKVFATAIVMVYNFVTRKIFLEKK
;
A
#
# COMPACT_ATOMS: atom_id res chain seq x y z
N MET A 1 -26.53 -2.73 1.69
CA MET A 1 -25.63 -1.86 0.89
C MET A 1 -25.01 -0.70 1.69
N LYS A 2 -25.78 0.09 2.45
CA LYS A 2 -25.23 1.22 3.25
C LYS A 2 -24.09 0.84 4.21
N LYS A 3 -24.16 -0.32 4.87
CA LYS A 3 -23.10 -0.84 5.75
C LYS A 3 -21.80 -1.18 5.01
N LEU A 4 -21.90 -1.77 3.81
CA LEU A 4 -20.76 -2.16 2.97
C LEU A 4 -20.01 -0.93 2.45
N PHE A 5 -20.74 0.07 1.95
CA PHE A 5 -20.14 1.33 1.50
C PHE A 5 -19.41 2.05 2.65
N ALA A 6 -20.03 2.10 3.84
CA ALA A 6 -19.38 2.67 5.03
C ALA A 6 -18.09 1.93 5.41
N GLN A 7 -18.06 0.59 5.30
CA GLN A 7 -16.85 -0.19 5.54
C GLN A 7 -15.75 0.12 4.52
N ILE A 8 -16.08 0.23 3.23
CA ILE A 8 -15.11 0.60 2.18
C ILE A 8 -14.53 1.98 2.47
N VAL A 9 -15.36 2.96 2.84
CA VAL A 9 -14.90 4.31 3.19
C VAL A 9 -13.99 4.28 4.43
N LYS A 10 -14.38 3.58 5.50
CA LYS A 10 -13.54 3.41 6.69
C LYS A 10 -12.22 2.71 6.35
N PHE A 11 -12.25 1.71 5.48
CA PHE A 11 -11.05 1.02 5.00
C PHE A 11 -10.14 1.96 4.21
N GLY A 12 -10.70 2.79 3.34
CA GLY A 12 -9.97 3.83 2.62
C GLY A 12 -9.30 4.83 3.57
N ILE A 13 -10.01 5.27 4.62
CA ILE A 13 -9.45 6.16 5.65
C ILE A 13 -8.30 5.48 6.40
N VAL A 14 -8.48 4.24 6.84
CA VAL A 14 -7.42 3.46 7.50
C VAL A 14 -6.21 3.31 6.57
N GLY A 15 -6.44 2.98 5.30
CA GLY A 15 -5.39 2.88 4.29
C GLY A 15 -4.63 4.20 4.10
N PHE A 16 -5.35 5.33 4.07
CA PHE A 16 -4.74 6.66 3.95
C PHE A 16 -3.89 7.02 5.18
N ILE A 17 -4.38 6.72 6.39
CA ILE A 17 -3.61 6.90 7.63
C ILE A 17 -2.35 6.03 7.60
N SER A 18 -2.46 4.77 7.19
CA SER A 18 -1.32 3.86 7.07
C SER A 18 -0.31 4.34 6.02
N PHE A 19 -0.76 4.91 4.91
CA PHE A 19 0.12 5.53 3.93
C PHE A 19 0.87 6.74 4.51
N GLY A 20 0.19 7.58 5.31
CA GLY A 20 0.83 8.67 6.03
C GLY A 20 1.90 8.18 7.01
N ILE A 21 1.63 7.09 7.75
CA ILE A 21 2.59 6.46 8.67
C ILE A 21 3.81 5.93 7.91
N ASP A 22 3.59 5.23 6.79
CA ASP A 22 4.68 4.73 5.93
C ASP A 22 5.63 5.87 5.53
N TYR A 23 5.06 6.93 4.95
CA TYR A 23 5.81 8.08 4.46
C TYR A 23 6.59 8.79 5.57
N VAL A 24 5.93 9.06 6.72
CA VAL A 24 6.57 9.77 7.84
C VAL A 24 7.66 8.91 8.48
N THR A 25 7.39 7.65 8.77
CA THR A 25 8.38 6.74 9.35
C THR A 25 9.56 6.54 8.41
N GLY A 26 9.30 6.37 7.11
CA GLY A 26 10.36 6.24 6.10
C GLY A 26 11.25 7.48 6.04
N LEU A 27 10.68 8.68 6.09
CA LEU A 27 11.44 9.93 6.15
C LEU A 27 12.24 10.09 7.43
N ILE A 28 11.69 9.73 8.59
CA ILE A 28 12.40 9.79 9.87
C ILE A 28 13.63 8.88 9.83
N VAL A 29 13.46 7.63 9.38
CA VAL A 29 14.54 6.66 9.30
C VAL A 29 15.58 7.08 8.26
N LEU A 30 15.15 7.54 7.07
CA LEU A 30 16.04 8.09 6.06
C LEU A 30 16.91 9.21 6.65
N ASN A 31 16.29 10.22 7.28
CA ASN A 31 17.02 11.37 7.82
C ASN A 31 17.94 10.96 8.97
N LEU A 32 17.54 10.01 9.80
CA LEU A 32 18.37 9.50 10.89
C LEU A 32 19.60 8.74 10.36
N VAL A 33 19.42 7.87 9.37
CA VAL A 33 20.54 7.16 8.73
C VAL A 33 21.45 8.17 8.01
N MET A 34 20.89 9.14 7.29
CA MET A 34 21.64 10.20 6.61
C MET A 34 22.39 11.12 7.58
N ALA A 35 21.90 11.33 8.81
CA ALA A 35 22.60 12.09 9.83
C ALA A 35 23.78 11.32 10.44
N LEU A 36 23.72 9.99 10.43
CA LEU A 36 24.76 9.10 10.96
C LEU A 36 25.77 8.65 9.89
N THR A 37 25.49 8.91 8.62
CA THR A 37 26.30 8.44 7.48
C THR A 37 26.58 9.59 6.50
N SER A 38 27.40 9.34 5.47
CA SER A 38 27.69 10.34 4.42
C SER A 38 26.70 10.25 3.26
N SER A 39 26.61 11.30 2.44
CA SER A 39 25.69 11.39 1.30
C SER A 39 25.81 10.26 0.27
N SER A 40 26.92 9.53 0.25
CA SER A 40 27.12 8.33 -0.57
C SER A 40 26.21 7.15 -0.18
N TYR A 41 25.61 7.18 1.02
CA TYR A 41 24.71 6.13 1.51
C TYR A 41 23.22 6.45 1.31
N PHE A 42 22.89 7.49 0.55
CA PHE A 42 21.51 7.92 0.32
C PHE A 42 20.62 6.78 -0.21
N GLU A 43 21.12 5.99 -1.15
CA GLU A 43 20.37 4.85 -1.71
C GLU A 43 20.05 3.79 -0.65
N ALA A 44 21.06 3.40 0.14
CA ALA A 44 20.88 2.45 1.23
C ALA A 44 19.94 3.00 2.32
N ALA A 45 20.10 4.27 2.69
CA ALA A 45 19.25 4.95 3.66
C ALA A 45 17.79 5.03 3.19
N SER A 46 17.57 5.28 1.90
CA SER A 46 16.24 5.31 1.28
C SER A 46 15.57 3.93 1.31
N LEU A 47 16.33 2.88 0.99
CA LEU A 47 15.83 1.51 1.02
C LEU A 47 15.48 1.08 2.46
N ILE A 48 16.34 1.36 3.43
CA ILE A 48 16.10 1.07 4.86
C ILE A 48 14.87 1.84 5.35
N GLY A 49 14.78 3.13 5.00
CA GLY A 49 13.61 3.96 5.33
C GLY A 49 12.32 3.39 4.76
N SER A 50 12.32 2.99 3.49
CA SER A 50 11.16 2.39 2.83
C SER A 50 10.73 1.08 3.50
N VAL A 51 11.67 0.19 3.82
CA VAL A 51 11.35 -1.08 4.49
C VAL A 51 10.79 -0.84 5.91
N ALA A 52 11.40 0.08 6.66
CA ALA A 52 10.94 0.43 8.00
C ALA A 52 9.55 1.07 7.99
N GLY A 53 9.33 2.04 7.09
CA GLY A 53 8.04 2.69 6.88
C GLY A 53 6.95 1.69 6.55
N PHE A 54 7.21 0.81 5.57
CA PHE A 54 6.26 -0.21 5.15
C PHE A 54 5.92 -1.17 6.31
N THR A 55 6.93 -1.60 7.06
CA THR A 55 6.74 -2.54 8.19
C THR A 55 5.85 -1.93 9.27
N VAL A 56 6.14 -0.71 9.70
CA VAL A 56 5.34 0.00 10.73
C VAL A 56 3.93 0.27 10.21
N SER A 57 3.81 0.67 8.94
CA SER A 57 2.54 0.90 8.27
C SER A 57 1.66 -0.36 8.22
N VAL A 58 2.22 -1.52 7.88
CA VAL A 58 1.47 -2.79 7.85
C VAL A 58 0.93 -3.16 9.23
N ILE A 59 1.73 -2.98 10.29
CA ILE A 59 1.30 -3.23 11.67
C ILE A 59 0.18 -2.26 12.06
N ALA A 60 0.34 -0.97 11.78
CA ALA A 60 -0.69 0.03 12.07
C ALA A 60 -1.98 -0.26 11.30
N ASN A 61 -1.87 -0.62 10.02
CA ASN A 61 -2.98 -0.97 9.15
C ASN A 61 -3.74 -2.19 9.72
N TYR A 62 -3.02 -3.21 10.21
CA TYR A 62 -3.62 -4.37 10.85
C TYR A 62 -4.44 -3.97 12.08
N ILE A 63 -3.84 -3.22 13.00
CA ILE A 63 -4.50 -2.79 14.23
C ILE A 63 -5.74 -1.94 13.91
N LEU A 64 -5.62 -0.96 13.02
CA LEU A 64 -6.69 -0.05 12.65
C LEU A 64 -7.81 -0.76 11.86
N SER A 65 -7.45 -1.68 10.97
CA SER A 65 -8.41 -2.46 10.17
C SER A 65 -9.36 -3.24 11.08
N PHE A 66 -8.84 -3.96 12.08
CA PHE A 66 -9.69 -4.71 13.02
C PHE A 66 -10.33 -3.85 14.11
N LYS A 67 -9.80 -2.67 14.39
CA LYS A 67 -10.38 -1.76 15.37
C LYS A 67 -11.57 -0.99 14.80
N PHE A 68 -11.54 -0.64 13.51
CA PHE A 68 -12.50 0.30 12.93
C PHE A 68 -13.29 -0.24 11.73
N VAL A 69 -12.79 -1.26 11.01
CA VAL A 69 -13.37 -1.70 9.74
C VAL A 69 -14.00 -3.09 9.85
N PHE A 70 -13.22 -4.08 10.29
CA PHE A 70 -13.59 -5.49 10.27
C PHE A 70 -13.81 -6.03 11.68
N GLU A 71 -14.81 -6.90 11.82
CA GLU A 71 -15.02 -7.68 13.03
C GLU A 71 -14.13 -8.94 13.00
N ARG A 72 -13.44 -9.20 14.11
CA ARG A 72 -12.55 -10.37 14.24
C ARG A 72 -13.35 -11.66 14.27
N LYS A 73 -12.80 -12.69 13.62
CA LYS A 73 -13.25 -14.08 13.80
C LYS A 73 -12.81 -14.57 15.18
N GLU A 74 -13.77 -14.97 16.01
CA GLU A 74 -13.53 -15.44 17.39
C GLU A 74 -12.74 -16.76 17.42
N ASP A 75 -12.84 -17.55 16.35
CA ASP A 75 -12.24 -18.86 16.16
C ASP A 75 -10.82 -18.82 15.55
N MET A 76 -10.35 -17.65 15.10
CA MET A 76 -9.06 -17.53 14.44
C MET A 76 -7.95 -17.06 15.40
N ASN A 77 -6.80 -17.75 15.36
CA ASN A 77 -5.64 -17.36 16.15
C ASN A 77 -5.06 -16.02 15.63
N LYS A 78 -4.79 -15.08 16.54
CA LYS A 78 -4.20 -13.75 16.23
C LYS A 78 -2.93 -13.83 15.39
N LYS A 79 -2.11 -14.88 15.56
CA LYS A 79 -0.90 -15.07 14.75
C LYS A 79 -1.24 -15.38 13.28
N VAL A 80 -2.21 -16.25 13.04
CA VAL A 80 -2.65 -16.62 11.68
C VAL A 80 -3.32 -15.44 11.00
N GLU A 81 -4.13 -14.69 11.75
CA GLU A 81 -4.80 -13.48 11.30
C GLU A 81 -3.78 -12.41 10.84
N PHE A 82 -2.74 -12.18 11.65
CA PHE A 82 -1.65 -11.27 11.30
C PHE A 82 -0.82 -11.75 10.10
N ILE A 83 -0.42 -13.02 10.06
CA ILE A 83 0.36 -13.58 8.95
C ILE A 83 -0.43 -13.46 7.64
N THR A 84 -1.71 -13.84 7.66
CA THR A 84 -2.60 -13.73 6.50
C THR A 84 -2.70 -12.28 6.04
N PHE A 85 -2.84 -11.34 6.97
CA PHE A 85 -2.88 -9.91 6.66
C PHE A 85 -1.59 -9.42 5.99
N VAL A 86 -0.43 -9.81 6.51
CA VAL A 86 0.87 -9.43 5.95
C VAL A 86 1.04 -10.01 4.54
N VAL A 87 0.74 -11.29 4.35
CA VAL A 87 0.82 -11.95 3.03
C VAL A 87 -0.10 -11.28 2.02
N LEU A 88 -1.36 -11.01 2.38
CA LEU A 88 -2.29 -10.29 1.52
C LEU A 88 -1.80 -8.89 1.17
N SER A 89 -1.18 -8.18 2.13
CA SER A 89 -0.63 -6.84 1.91
C SER A 89 0.58 -6.87 0.97
N LEU A 90 1.46 -7.88 1.09
CA LEU A 90 2.58 -8.09 0.17
C LEU A 90 2.10 -8.40 -1.26
N ILE A 91 1.07 -9.23 -1.41
CA ILE A 91 0.47 -9.50 -2.73
C ILE A 91 -0.14 -8.22 -3.30
N GLY A 92 -0.84 -7.44 -2.48
CA GLY A 92 -1.38 -6.14 -2.89
C GLY A 92 -0.28 -5.17 -3.35
N MET A 93 0.87 -5.15 -2.68
CA MET A 93 2.04 -4.36 -3.08
C MET A 93 2.60 -4.83 -4.44
N LEU A 94 2.80 -6.13 -4.62
CA LEU A 94 3.27 -6.69 -5.90
C LEU A 94 2.30 -6.38 -7.04
N LEU A 95 1.00 -6.49 -6.78
CA LEU A 95 -0.04 -6.12 -7.74
C LEU A 95 0.03 -4.62 -8.09
N ASN A 96 0.27 -3.75 -7.10
CA ASN A 96 0.42 -2.31 -7.34
C ASN A 96 1.58 -2.03 -8.31
N SER A 97 2.76 -2.56 -8.00
CA SER A 97 3.96 -2.39 -8.81
C SER A 97 3.80 -2.97 -10.21
N PHE A 98 3.15 -4.14 -10.33
CA PHE A 98 2.90 -4.80 -11.60
C PHE A 98 1.94 -4.00 -12.50
N LEU A 99 0.86 -3.44 -11.93
CA LEU A 99 -0.07 -2.59 -12.68
C LEU A 99 0.60 -1.30 -13.17
N ILE A 100 1.42 -0.66 -12.33
CA ILE A 100 2.20 0.52 -12.75
C ILE A 100 3.15 0.16 -13.88
N TRP A 101 3.86 -0.97 -13.76
CA TRP A 101 4.78 -1.45 -14.77
C TRP A 101 4.09 -1.69 -16.13
N ILE A 102 2.89 -2.30 -16.15
CA ILE A 102 2.11 -2.49 -17.38
C ILE A 102 1.72 -1.15 -18.01
N VAL A 103 1.22 -0.19 -17.21
CA VAL A 103 0.73 1.09 -17.74
C VAL A 103 1.88 1.94 -18.28
N VAL A 104 3.00 2.01 -17.56
CA VAL A 104 4.14 2.85 -17.95
C VAL A 104 5.04 2.17 -18.99
N GLY A 105 5.22 0.85 -18.89
CA GLY A 105 6.07 0.07 -19.77
C GLY A 105 5.41 -0.20 -21.12
N PRO A 106 4.68 -1.32 -21.30
CA PRO A 106 4.14 -1.70 -22.59
C PRO A 106 3.07 -0.74 -23.13
N ILE A 107 2.18 -0.18 -22.29
CA ILE A 107 1.07 0.66 -22.78
C ILE A 107 1.58 2.03 -23.24
N TYR A 108 2.30 2.74 -22.38
CA TYR A 108 2.83 4.07 -22.70
C TYR A 108 4.12 4.02 -23.54
N GLY A 109 5.04 3.12 -23.21
CA GLY A 109 6.28 2.92 -23.98
C GLY A 109 6.05 2.38 -25.40
N GLY A 110 5.01 1.57 -25.60
CA GLY A 110 4.66 1.00 -26.90
C GLY A 110 3.78 1.89 -27.79
N ASN A 111 3.34 3.06 -27.30
CA ASN A 111 2.38 3.89 -28.02
C ASN A 111 2.92 5.34 -28.21
N VAL A 112 3.41 5.59 -29.42
CA VAL A 112 4.00 6.88 -29.82
C VAL A 112 2.97 8.03 -29.73
N ALA A 113 1.69 7.77 -29.99
CA ALA A 113 0.65 8.78 -29.87
C ALA A 113 0.39 9.18 -28.41
N LEU A 114 0.51 8.25 -27.46
CA LEU A 114 0.42 8.57 -26.04
C LEU A 114 1.59 9.44 -25.57
N GLN A 115 2.81 9.15 -26.04
CA GLN A 115 4.02 9.91 -25.65
C GLN A 115 4.00 11.35 -26.16
N GLN A 116 3.36 11.60 -27.30
CA GLN A 116 3.22 12.96 -27.85
C GLN A 116 2.14 13.79 -27.16
N ASN A 117 1.10 13.15 -26.62
CA ASN A 117 -0.06 13.82 -26.01
C ASN A 117 -0.01 13.87 -24.48
N ILE A 118 0.73 12.96 -23.83
CA ILE A 118 0.78 12.81 -22.37
C ILE A 118 2.23 12.77 -21.92
N GLY A 119 2.61 13.69 -21.03
CA GLY A 119 3.96 13.68 -20.43
C GLY A 119 4.18 12.51 -19.46
N HIS A 120 5.43 12.09 -19.32
CA HIS A 120 5.86 10.97 -18.45
C HIS A 120 5.37 11.09 -17.00
N ASN A 121 5.40 12.30 -16.43
CA ASN A 121 4.94 12.53 -15.05
C ASN A 121 3.43 12.32 -14.90
N LEU A 122 2.65 12.73 -15.91
CA LEU A 122 1.20 12.62 -15.87
C LEU A 122 0.75 11.17 -15.99
N ILE A 123 1.32 10.41 -16.95
CA ILE A 123 0.99 8.99 -17.11
C ILE A 123 1.40 8.17 -15.89
N TYR A 124 2.57 8.44 -15.30
CA TYR A 124 3.01 7.77 -14.08
C TYR A 124 2.06 8.06 -12.91
N THR A 125 1.60 9.30 -12.77
CA THR A 125 0.63 9.69 -11.74
C THR A 125 -0.70 8.99 -11.94
N ILE A 126 -1.23 8.96 -13.17
CA ILE A 126 -2.46 8.25 -13.52
C ILE A 126 -2.32 6.76 -13.23
N ALA A 127 -1.23 6.13 -13.68
CA ALA A 127 -0.92 4.73 -13.43
C ALA A 127 -0.92 4.41 -11.93
N LYS A 128 -0.26 5.26 -11.14
CA LYS A 128 -0.15 5.10 -9.69
C LYS A 128 -1.50 5.23 -9.00
N VAL A 129 -2.30 6.24 -9.35
CA VAL A 129 -3.65 6.43 -8.77
C VAL A 129 -4.55 5.24 -9.14
N PHE A 130 -4.55 4.81 -10.40
CA PHE A 130 -5.34 3.69 -10.88
C PHE A 130 -4.95 2.37 -10.21
N ALA A 131 -3.66 2.05 -10.17
CA ALA A 131 -3.14 0.86 -9.49
C ALA A 131 -3.48 0.87 -8.00
N THR A 132 -3.39 2.04 -7.35
CA THR A 132 -3.75 2.20 -5.93
C THR A 132 -5.23 1.94 -5.68
N ALA A 133 -6.12 2.44 -6.56
CA ALA A 133 -7.55 2.19 -6.46
C ALA A 133 -7.87 0.68 -6.59
N ILE A 134 -7.28 -0.01 -7.57
CA ILE A 134 -7.47 -1.46 -7.76
C ILE A 134 -6.97 -2.23 -6.53
N VAL A 135 -5.78 -1.92 -6.04
CA VAL A 135 -5.17 -2.60 -4.89
C VAL A 135 -5.95 -2.32 -3.60
N MET A 136 -6.53 -1.13 -3.44
CA MET A 136 -7.42 -0.83 -2.32
C MET A 136 -8.65 -1.75 -2.33
N VAL A 137 -9.28 -1.95 -3.49
CA VAL A 137 -10.42 -2.86 -3.64
C VAL A 137 -10.00 -4.30 -3.36
N TYR A 138 -8.87 -4.75 -3.93
CA TYR A 138 -8.31 -6.07 -3.67
C TYR A 138 -8.07 -6.31 -2.16
N ASN A 139 -7.39 -5.37 -1.49
CA ASN A 139 -7.10 -5.47 -0.06
C ASN A 139 -8.38 -5.50 0.78
N PHE A 140 -9.39 -4.70 0.41
CA PHE A 140 -10.68 -4.71 1.10
C PHE A 140 -11.38 -6.07 0.93
N VAL A 141 -11.53 -6.53 -0.32
CA VAL A 141 -12.26 -7.76 -0.65
C VAL A 141 -11.59 -8.98 -0.03
N THR A 142 -10.26 -9.09 -0.14
CA THR A 142 -9.53 -10.23 0.44
C THR A 142 -9.61 -10.24 1.96
N ARG A 143 -9.41 -9.10 2.64
CA ARG A 143 -9.51 -9.03 4.10
C ARG A 143 -10.94 -9.34 4.58
N LYS A 144 -11.94 -8.85 3.86
CA LYS A 144 -13.34 -9.19 4.13
C LYS A 144 -13.60 -10.70 4.03
N ILE A 145 -13.12 -11.35 2.97
CA ILE A 145 -13.37 -12.80 2.76
C ILE A 145 -12.59 -13.66 3.76
N PHE A 146 -11.29 -13.37 3.93
CA PHE A 146 -10.41 -14.22 4.70
C PHE A 146 -10.45 -13.93 6.20
N LEU A 147 -10.64 -12.67 6.61
CA LEU A 147 -10.44 -12.23 8.00
C LEU A 147 -11.71 -11.76 8.72
N GLU A 148 -12.75 -11.29 8.02
CA GLU A 148 -13.99 -10.84 8.66
C GLU A 148 -14.93 -12.01 8.96
N LYS A 149 -15.55 -12.01 10.15
CA LYS A 149 -16.59 -12.98 10.52
C LYS A 149 -17.79 -12.83 9.55
N LYS A 150 -18.33 -13.96 9.07
CA LYS A 150 -19.49 -13.98 8.18
C LYS A 150 -20.76 -13.59 8.92
#